data_AF-A0A4Y7LPR1-F1
#
_entry.id   AF-A0A4Y7LPR1-F1
#
_cell.length_a   1.000
_cell.length_b   1.000
_cell.length_c   1.000
_cell.angle_alpha   90.00
_cell.angle_beta   90.00
_cell.angle_gamma   90.00
#
_symmetry.space_group_name_H-M   'P 1'
#
loop_
_entity.id
_entity.type
_entity.pdbx_description
1 polymer ?
#
loop_
_entity_poly.entity_id
_entity_poly.type
_entity_poly.pdbx_seq_one_letter_code
_entity_poly.pdbx_strand_id
1 'polypeptide(L)'
;MAKKVKNSSSTTNSMNFRPVVSSVEKKLGTKPLPNPQSIQQVMMLMVIHLCRKILYIDPNIKVGVYIILVFFGSILGDVLPIPKSYFSRKDNMFNVYFVKFSWAWTIGLVGSFVFMSSQVYSAGDKVKVKKHMFRLIIATVMWFFFTKSFVYIEESYGYCSKAIVRGRKQCVTKGFSWNSFSVSGHCFILIYCTLIICEEAKALVCWEAIKDHLRNEEHNRNSEEVGTKTPLDLLSDEQLAFTSEKYEKYTPFIRVAFIGMTCLALLWDVMLMATVLYFHSTPEKFVASIIAVCLWFFTYRFLYVNRILGLLLPGEGSFRYMNPDQPLETLKIRRSSFLVAKTGSNKVATFMGMPLNPQRNYSSEDSNFANNN
;
A
#
# COMPACT_ATOMS: atom_id res chain seq x y z
N MET A 1 -11.10 -14.28 97.50
CA MET A 1 -12.55 -14.01 97.38
C MET A 1 -12.72 -12.64 96.71
N ALA A 2 -12.67 -12.55 95.39
CA ALA A 2 -13.76 -12.75 94.42
C ALA A 2 -14.87 -11.66 94.51
N LYS A 3 -14.78 -10.66 93.62
CA LYS A 3 -15.79 -9.62 93.36
C LYS A 3 -16.49 -9.97 92.04
N LYS A 4 -17.82 -10.00 92.05
CA LYS A 4 -18.69 -10.44 90.94
C LYS A 4 -19.40 -9.20 90.36
N VAL A 5 -19.19 -8.90 89.08
CA VAL A 5 -20.11 -8.07 88.29
C VAL A 5 -20.24 -8.72 86.91
N LYS A 6 -21.48 -9.06 86.54
CA LYS A 6 -21.89 -9.67 85.27
C LYS A 6 -21.93 -8.59 84.18
N ASN A 7 -21.29 -8.84 83.05
CA ASN A 7 -21.56 -8.13 81.79
C ASN A 7 -22.58 -8.92 80.98
N SER A 8 -23.67 -8.25 80.56
CA SER A 8 -24.61 -8.73 79.55
C SER A 8 -24.12 -8.34 78.16
N SER A 9 -24.11 -9.32 77.27
CA SER A 9 -23.84 -9.22 75.84
C SER A 9 -24.93 -8.47 75.06
N SER A 10 -24.54 -7.57 74.16
CA SER A 10 -25.33 -7.26 72.96
C SER A 10 -24.43 -7.19 71.73
N THR A 11 -24.77 -8.03 70.77
CA THR A 11 -24.24 -8.24 69.42
C THR A 11 -24.17 -6.95 68.58
N THR A 12 -23.05 -6.75 67.88
CA THR A 12 -23.02 -6.00 66.62
C THR A 12 -22.12 -6.72 65.62
N ASN A 13 -22.72 -7.13 64.50
CA ASN A 13 -22.04 -7.71 63.34
C ASN A 13 -21.09 -6.68 62.71
N SER A 14 -19.78 -6.96 62.72
CA SER A 14 -18.83 -6.23 61.88
C SER A 14 -18.79 -6.87 60.49
N MET A 15 -19.50 -6.29 59.53
CA MET A 15 -19.30 -6.63 58.13
C MET A 15 -17.89 -6.19 57.70
N ASN A 16 -17.05 -7.14 57.32
CA ASN A 16 -15.74 -6.89 56.75
C ASN A 16 -15.89 -6.21 55.38
N PHE A 17 -15.84 -4.88 55.36
CA PHE A 17 -15.81 -4.10 54.14
C PHE A 17 -14.41 -4.20 53.53
N ARG A 18 -14.23 -4.98 52.46
CA ARG A 18 -13.05 -4.84 51.60
C ARG A 18 -13.23 -3.59 50.75
N PRO A 19 -12.31 -2.62 50.78
CA PRO A 19 -12.36 -1.53 49.82
C PRO A 19 -12.20 -2.12 48.41
N VAL A 20 -12.97 -1.60 47.46
CA VAL A 20 -12.80 -1.88 46.03
C VAL A 20 -11.47 -1.25 45.63
N VAL A 21 -10.38 -1.98 45.84
CA VAL A 21 -9.16 -1.73 45.09
C VAL A 21 -9.55 -2.07 43.66
N SER A 22 -9.61 -1.04 42.81
CA SER A 22 -9.61 -1.19 41.37
C SER A 22 -8.29 -1.85 40.97
N SER A 23 -8.23 -3.17 41.15
CA SER A 23 -7.20 -3.99 40.54
C SER A 23 -7.48 -3.92 39.04
N VAL A 24 -6.91 -2.91 38.39
CA VAL A 24 -6.52 -3.03 37.00
C VAL A 24 -5.67 -4.29 36.97
N GLU A 25 -6.28 -5.40 36.56
CA GLU A 25 -5.59 -6.65 36.31
C GLU A 25 -4.38 -6.30 35.46
N LYS A 26 -3.18 -6.43 36.03
CA LYS A 26 -1.94 -6.34 35.28
C LYS A 26 -1.99 -7.48 34.28
N LYS A 27 -2.43 -7.16 33.06
CA LYS A 27 -2.45 -8.09 31.94
C LYS A 27 -1.04 -8.65 31.82
N LEU A 28 -0.88 -9.94 32.12
CA LEU A 28 0.41 -10.61 31.98
C LEU A 28 0.78 -10.68 30.50
N GLY A 29 1.63 -9.73 30.12
CA GLY A 29 2.33 -9.59 28.87
C GLY A 29 3.20 -8.34 29.01
N THR A 30 4.53 -8.49 28.92
CA THR A 30 5.46 -7.36 29.08
C THR A 30 5.32 -6.33 27.96
N LYS A 31 4.86 -6.75 26.77
CA LYS A 31 4.69 -5.87 25.61
C LYS A 31 3.36 -5.11 25.61
N PRO A 32 3.35 -3.81 25.26
CA PRO A 32 2.13 -3.02 25.16
C PRO A 32 1.17 -3.53 24.08
N LEU A 33 -0.12 -3.57 24.40
CA LEU A 33 -1.18 -3.97 23.48
C LEU A 33 -1.47 -2.86 22.45
N PRO A 34 -1.94 -3.21 21.24
CA PRO A 34 -2.41 -2.22 20.28
C PRO A 34 -3.66 -1.50 20.79
N ASN A 35 -3.76 -0.20 20.50
CA ASN A 35 -4.94 0.59 20.78
C ASN A 35 -6.18 0.02 20.05
N PRO A 36 -7.37 0.09 20.67
CA PRO A 36 -8.61 -0.36 20.04
C PRO A 36 -8.83 0.37 18.72
N GLN A 37 -9.20 -0.38 17.68
CA GLN A 37 -9.46 0.19 16.35
C GLN A 37 -10.88 0.75 16.28
N SER A 38 -11.03 1.95 15.70
CA SER A 38 -12.34 2.54 15.43
C SER A 38 -13.03 1.85 14.23
N ILE A 39 -14.36 1.82 14.21
CA ILE A 39 -15.17 1.28 13.09
C ILE A 39 -14.77 1.94 11.77
N GLN A 40 -14.56 3.26 11.76
CA GLN A 40 -14.14 4.00 10.58
C GLN A 40 -12.76 3.53 10.07
N GLN A 41 -11.83 3.24 10.98
CA GLN A 41 -10.50 2.72 10.64
C GLN A 41 -10.60 1.32 10.03
N VAL A 42 -11.49 0.46 10.55
CA VAL A 42 -11.73 -0.88 10.00
C VAL A 42 -12.29 -0.80 8.59
N MET A 43 -13.32 0.03 8.35
CA MET A 43 -13.89 0.22 7.01
C MET A 43 -12.85 0.74 6.01
N MET A 44 -12.04 1.70 6.43
CA MET A 44 -10.94 2.25 5.62
C MET A 44 -9.89 1.18 5.27
N LEU A 45 -9.53 0.31 6.22
CA LEU A 45 -8.63 -0.81 5.97
C LEU A 45 -9.22 -1.84 4.99
N MET A 46 -10.54 -2.08 5.02
CA MET A 46 -11.22 -2.92 4.03
C MET A 46 -11.13 -2.33 2.61
N VAL A 47 -11.36 -1.02 2.47
CA VAL A 47 -11.20 -0.33 1.18
C VAL A 47 -9.76 -0.43 0.69
N ILE A 48 -8.77 -0.20 1.56
CA ILE A 48 -7.35 -0.33 1.21
C ILE A 48 -7.03 -1.76 0.78
N HIS A 49 -7.60 -2.79 1.42
CA HIS A 49 -7.40 -4.17 1.02
C HIS A 49 -7.88 -4.43 -0.42
N LEU A 50 -9.02 -3.86 -0.81
CA LEU A 50 -9.50 -3.91 -2.19
C LEU A 50 -8.54 -3.15 -3.13
N CYS A 51 -8.15 -1.92 -2.78
CA CYS A 51 -7.22 -1.12 -3.57
C CYS A 51 -5.88 -1.82 -3.80
N ARG A 52 -5.35 -2.52 -2.79
CA ARG A 52 -4.12 -3.32 -2.90
C ARG A 52 -4.22 -4.40 -3.95
N LYS A 53 -5.37 -5.09 -4.08
CA LYS A 53 -5.55 -6.10 -5.13
C LYS A 53 -5.43 -5.54 -6.55
N ILE A 54 -5.68 -4.25 -6.73
CA ILE A 54 -5.64 -3.57 -8.02
C ILE A 54 -4.23 -3.00 -8.28
N LEU A 55 -3.67 -2.26 -7.31
CA LEU A 55 -2.38 -1.59 -7.48
C LEU A 55 -1.16 -2.51 -7.32
N TYR A 56 -1.26 -3.60 -6.56
CA TYR A 56 -0.13 -4.52 -6.32
C TYR A 56 -0.09 -5.69 -7.31
N ILE A 57 -0.85 -5.63 -8.39
CA ILE A 57 -0.57 -6.49 -9.55
C ILE A 57 0.84 -6.17 -10.02
N ASP A 58 1.68 -7.20 -10.16
CA ASP A 58 3.05 -7.01 -10.59
C ASP A 58 3.10 -6.18 -11.88
N PRO A 59 3.86 -5.07 -11.91
CA PRO A 59 3.93 -4.22 -13.09
C PRO A 59 4.37 -4.98 -14.35
N ASN A 60 5.15 -6.05 -14.20
CA ASN A 60 5.54 -6.94 -15.30
C ASN A 60 4.32 -7.64 -15.93
N ILE A 61 3.39 -8.13 -15.12
CA ILE A 61 2.14 -8.75 -15.59
C ILE A 61 1.28 -7.68 -16.26
N LYS A 62 1.19 -6.48 -15.65
CA LYS A 62 0.40 -5.37 -16.19
C LYS A 62 0.93 -4.91 -17.55
N VAL A 63 2.25 -4.87 -17.74
CA VAL A 63 2.90 -4.63 -19.04
C VAL A 63 2.45 -5.67 -20.08
N GLY A 64 2.50 -6.96 -19.73
CA GLY A 64 2.03 -8.02 -20.63
C GLY A 64 0.56 -7.85 -21.03
N VAL A 65 -0.29 -7.57 -20.04
CA VAL A 65 -1.73 -7.29 -20.26
C VAL A 65 -1.92 -6.09 -21.19
N TYR A 66 -1.18 -4.99 -21.01
CA TYR A 66 -1.28 -3.82 -21.88
C TYR A 66 -0.81 -4.07 -23.31
N ILE A 67 0.30 -4.80 -23.50
CA ILE A 67 0.78 -5.13 -24.85
C ILE A 67 -0.25 -6.00 -25.57
N ILE A 68 -0.78 -7.03 -24.90
CA ILE A 68 -1.83 -7.89 -25.46
C ILE A 68 -3.09 -7.08 -25.75
N LEU A 69 -3.53 -6.24 -24.81
CA LEU A 69 -4.71 -5.40 -24.96
C LEU A 69 -4.56 -4.43 -26.14
N VAL A 70 -3.43 -3.74 -26.25
CA VAL A 70 -3.18 -2.79 -27.34
C VAL A 70 -3.07 -3.53 -28.68
N PHE A 71 -2.42 -4.69 -28.73
CA PHE A 71 -2.28 -5.43 -29.98
C PHE A 71 -3.61 -6.05 -30.44
N PHE A 72 -4.18 -6.96 -29.65
CA PHE A 72 -5.40 -7.68 -30.03
C PHE A 72 -6.64 -6.79 -29.95
N GLY A 73 -6.73 -5.90 -28.96
CA GLY A 73 -7.86 -4.98 -28.84
C GLY A 73 -7.92 -3.98 -29.98
N SER A 74 -6.78 -3.54 -30.52
CA SER A 74 -6.78 -2.64 -31.68
C SER A 74 -7.18 -3.37 -32.97
N ILE A 75 -6.70 -4.61 -33.16
CA ILE A 75 -7.14 -5.45 -34.29
C ILE A 75 -8.67 -5.67 -34.23
N LEU A 76 -9.19 -5.99 -33.05
CA LEU A 76 -10.63 -6.19 -32.87
C LEU A 76 -11.41 -4.91 -33.14
N GLY A 77 -10.91 -3.75 -32.72
CA GLY A 77 -11.51 -2.44 -33.01
C GLY A 77 -11.47 -2.06 -34.49
N ASP A 78 -10.45 -2.50 -35.24
CA ASP A 78 -10.35 -2.26 -36.68
C ASP A 78 -11.25 -3.22 -37.49
N VAL A 79 -11.44 -4.47 -37.01
CA VAL A 79 -12.25 -5.51 -37.70
C VAL A 79 -13.74 -5.40 -37.39
N LEU A 80 -14.10 -5.08 -36.15
CA LEU A 80 -15.50 -4.92 -35.75
C LEU A 80 -15.90 -3.44 -35.82
N PRO A 81 -16.93 -3.07 -36.59
CA PRO A 81 -17.47 -1.71 -36.55
C PRO A 81 -18.20 -1.49 -35.22
N ILE A 82 -17.46 -1.10 -34.18
CA ILE A 82 -18.00 -0.84 -32.85
C ILE A 82 -18.98 0.35 -32.94
N PRO A 83 -20.22 0.22 -32.43
CA PRO A 83 -21.20 1.29 -32.51
C PRO A 83 -20.69 2.54 -31.79
N LYS A 84 -21.01 3.70 -32.36
CA LYS A 84 -20.62 5.00 -31.78
C LYS A 84 -21.22 5.13 -30.38
N SER A 85 -20.37 5.18 -29.38
CA SER A 85 -20.72 5.39 -27.97
C SER A 85 -20.23 6.76 -27.48
N TYR A 86 -20.60 7.13 -26.24
CA TYR A 86 -20.11 8.36 -25.58
C TYR A 86 -18.58 8.47 -25.61
N PHE A 87 -17.87 7.35 -25.45
CA PHE A 87 -16.41 7.26 -25.48
C PHE A 87 -15.78 7.46 -26.88
N SER A 88 -16.55 7.32 -27.96
CA SER A 88 -16.08 7.56 -29.34
C SER A 88 -15.93 9.06 -29.64
N ARG A 89 -16.63 9.92 -28.89
CA ARG A 89 -16.57 11.37 -29.06
C ARG A 89 -15.28 11.95 -28.49
N LYS A 90 -14.53 12.73 -29.27
CA LYS A 90 -13.26 13.35 -28.85
C LYS A 90 -13.45 14.43 -27.79
N ASP A 91 -14.62 15.05 -27.76
CA ASP A 91 -15.07 16.11 -26.85
C ASP A 91 -15.69 15.57 -25.55
N ASN A 92 -15.66 14.26 -25.31
CA ASN A 92 -16.19 13.69 -24.08
C ASN A 92 -15.43 14.24 -22.85
N MET A 93 -16.15 14.41 -21.73
CA MET A 93 -15.61 15.00 -20.50
C MET A 93 -14.34 14.29 -20.00
N PHE A 94 -14.28 12.96 -20.12
CA PHE A 94 -13.12 12.18 -19.69
C PHE A 94 -11.88 12.48 -20.53
N ASN A 95 -12.02 12.61 -21.84
CA ASN A 95 -10.90 12.91 -22.72
C ASN A 95 -10.39 14.35 -22.51
N VAL A 96 -11.31 15.32 -22.36
CA VAL A 96 -10.96 16.74 -22.23
C VAL A 96 -10.34 17.07 -20.87
N TYR A 97 -10.93 16.59 -19.77
CA TYR A 97 -10.50 16.95 -18.42
C TYR A 97 -9.53 15.95 -17.78
N PHE A 98 -9.65 14.66 -18.10
CA PHE A 98 -8.80 13.63 -17.48
C PHE A 98 -7.64 13.24 -18.38
N VAL A 99 -7.89 12.75 -19.60
CA VAL A 99 -6.80 12.25 -20.46
C VAL A 99 -5.83 13.37 -20.84
N LYS A 100 -6.34 14.55 -21.23
CA LYS A 100 -5.49 15.69 -21.60
C LYS A 100 -4.64 16.22 -20.44
N PHE A 101 -5.17 16.18 -19.21
CA PHE A 101 -4.47 16.59 -17.99
C PHE A 101 -3.96 15.39 -17.18
N SER A 102 -3.84 14.21 -17.81
CA SER A 102 -3.55 12.95 -17.11
C SER A 102 -2.24 13.01 -16.33
N TRP A 103 -1.23 13.65 -16.91
CA TRP A 103 0.05 13.87 -16.24
C TRP A 103 -0.11 14.75 -14.98
N ALA A 104 -0.87 15.85 -15.06
CA ALA A 104 -1.08 16.76 -13.93
C ALA A 104 -1.80 16.07 -12.76
N TRP A 105 -2.83 15.26 -13.05
CA TRP A 105 -3.51 14.46 -12.04
C TRP A 105 -2.59 13.42 -11.40
N THR A 106 -1.79 12.73 -12.24
CA THR A 106 -0.86 11.69 -11.78
C THR A 106 0.24 12.28 -10.91
N ILE A 107 0.91 13.34 -11.37
CA ILE A 107 2.01 13.97 -10.62
C ILE A 107 1.52 14.62 -9.32
N GLY A 108 0.33 15.24 -9.32
CA GLY A 108 -0.23 15.85 -8.10
C GLY A 108 -0.49 14.80 -7.03
N LEU A 109 -1.12 13.69 -7.40
CA LEU A 109 -1.52 12.66 -6.46
C LEU A 109 -0.37 11.75 -6.02
N VAL A 110 0.43 11.27 -6.98
CA VAL A 110 1.65 10.48 -6.70
C VAL A 110 2.68 11.35 -5.98
N GLY A 111 2.85 12.61 -6.37
CA GLY A 111 3.76 13.54 -5.71
C GLY A 111 3.41 13.79 -4.25
N SER A 112 2.13 14.03 -3.96
CA SER A 112 1.64 14.14 -2.59
C SER A 112 1.91 12.85 -1.79
N PHE A 113 1.57 11.70 -2.36
CA PHE A 113 1.80 10.39 -1.74
C PHE A 113 3.28 10.13 -1.44
N VAL A 114 4.18 10.34 -2.41
CA VAL A 114 5.62 10.10 -2.25
C VAL A 114 6.22 11.11 -1.27
N PHE A 115 5.78 12.37 -1.27
CA PHE A 115 6.24 13.37 -0.32
C PHE A 115 5.88 12.96 1.12
N MET A 116 4.61 12.63 1.38
CA MET A 116 4.17 12.25 2.73
C MET A 116 4.79 10.93 3.20
N SER A 117 4.82 9.90 2.35
CA SER A 117 5.37 8.59 2.71
C SER A 117 6.88 8.67 2.96
N SER A 118 7.63 9.40 2.12
CA SER A 118 9.09 9.53 2.27
C SER A 118 9.53 10.26 3.53
N GLN A 119 8.74 11.22 4.02
CA GLN A 119 9.01 11.87 5.31
C GLN A 119 9.03 10.87 6.47
N VAL A 120 8.13 9.88 6.44
CA VAL A 120 7.98 8.88 7.49
C VAL A 120 9.11 7.86 7.41
N TYR A 121 9.25 7.15 6.28
CA TYR A 121 10.23 6.06 6.19
C TYR A 121 11.70 6.55 6.14
N SER A 122 11.93 7.83 5.82
CA SER A 122 13.28 8.43 5.85
C SER A 122 13.63 9.03 7.22
N ALA A 123 12.73 8.96 8.21
CA ALA A 123 12.96 9.45 9.57
C ALA A 123 13.51 10.88 9.65
N GLY A 124 12.98 11.78 8.81
CA GLY A 124 13.39 13.19 8.79
C GLY A 124 14.62 13.53 7.95
N ASP A 125 15.27 12.55 7.32
CA ASP A 125 16.38 12.79 6.40
C ASP A 125 15.91 13.50 5.11
N LYS A 126 16.13 14.81 5.07
CA LYS A 126 15.74 15.68 3.96
C LYS A 126 16.46 15.31 2.65
N VAL A 127 17.65 14.71 2.71
CA VAL A 127 18.39 14.31 1.51
C VAL A 127 17.69 13.14 0.82
N LYS A 128 17.28 12.13 1.59
CA LYS A 128 16.51 10.98 1.06
C LYS A 128 15.17 11.40 0.50
N VAL A 129 14.43 12.27 1.20
CA VAL A 129 13.17 12.84 0.70
C VAL A 129 13.38 13.55 -0.64
N LYS A 130 14.39 14.42 -0.74
CA LYS A 130 14.71 15.13 -1.99
C LYS A 130 15.02 14.15 -3.13
N LYS A 131 15.72 13.04 -2.86
CA LYS A 131 15.99 12.00 -3.86
C LYS A 131 14.71 11.30 -4.34
N HIS A 132 13.75 11.03 -3.46
CA HIS A 132 12.44 10.50 -3.88
C HIS A 132 11.64 11.50 -4.71
N MET A 133 11.71 12.80 -4.40
CA MET A 133 11.10 13.84 -5.24
C MET A 133 11.80 14.00 -6.59
N PHE A 134 13.13 13.89 -6.61
CA PHE A 134 13.90 13.96 -7.86
C PHE A 134 13.54 12.84 -8.84
N ARG A 135 13.12 11.68 -8.33
CA ARG A 135 12.56 10.59 -9.13
C ARG A 135 11.36 11.04 -9.97
N LEU A 136 10.44 11.80 -9.38
CA LEU A 136 9.26 12.31 -10.07
C LEU A 136 9.60 13.43 -11.07
N ILE A 137 10.66 14.19 -10.80
CA ILE A 137 11.20 15.17 -11.75
C ILE A 137 11.72 14.44 -13.00
N ILE A 138 12.49 13.37 -12.83
CA ILE A 138 12.96 12.54 -13.96
C ILE A 138 11.77 12.00 -14.76
N ALA A 139 10.74 11.49 -14.09
CA ALA A 139 9.55 10.99 -14.76
C ALA A 139 8.85 12.10 -15.59
N THR A 140 8.83 13.34 -15.08
CA THR A 140 8.28 14.52 -15.76
C THR A 140 9.10 14.93 -16.98
N VAL A 141 10.43 14.97 -16.84
CA VAL A 141 11.35 15.30 -17.94
C VAL A 141 11.22 14.28 -19.06
N MET A 142 11.16 12.99 -18.72
CA MET A 142 10.99 11.92 -19.69
C MET A 142 9.65 12.01 -20.43
N TRP A 143 8.55 12.21 -19.70
CA TRP A 143 7.24 12.43 -20.31
C TRP A 143 7.26 13.61 -21.29
N PHE A 144 7.80 14.75 -20.85
CA PHE A 144 7.86 15.96 -21.67
C PHE A 144 8.71 15.73 -22.92
N PHE A 145 9.89 15.12 -22.76
CA PHE A 145 10.78 14.79 -23.88
C PHE A 145 10.08 13.92 -24.92
N PHE A 146 9.52 12.78 -24.53
CA PHE A 146 8.89 11.84 -25.47
C PHE A 146 7.64 12.43 -26.14
N THR A 147 6.80 13.15 -25.39
CA THR A 147 5.61 13.80 -25.99
C THR A 147 6.00 14.87 -27.01
N LYS A 148 7.08 15.62 -26.78
CA LYS A 148 7.62 16.56 -27.77
C LYS A 148 8.26 15.84 -28.96
N SER A 149 8.98 14.75 -28.74
CA SER A 149 9.54 13.93 -29.80
C SER A 149 8.46 13.35 -30.72
N PHE A 150 7.31 12.93 -30.20
CA PHE A 150 6.21 12.43 -31.04
C PHE A 150 5.67 13.50 -31.99
N VAL A 151 5.46 14.72 -31.50
CA VAL A 151 5.04 15.86 -32.33
C VAL A 151 6.11 16.20 -33.37
N TYR A 152 7.38 16.20 -32.98
CA TYR A 152 8.49 16.46 -33.89
C TYR A 152 8.59 15.42 -35.01
N ILE A 153 8.42 14.13 -34.68
CA ILE A 153 8.43 13.03 -35.65
C ILE A 153 7.24 13.18 -36.62
N GLU A 154 6.05 13.48 -36.12
CA GLU A 154 4.85 13.69 -36.95
C GLU A 154 5.01 14.85 -37.94
N GLU A 155 5.64 15.94 -37.52
CA GLU A 155 5.90 17.11 -38.37
C GLU A 155 7.02 16.88 -39.39
N SER A 156 8.04 16.09 -39.02
CA SER A 156 9.24 15.87 -39.85
C SER A 156 9.05 14.78 -40.90
N TYR A 157 8.37 13.68 -40.55
CA TYR A 157 8.13 12.54 -41.44
C TYR A 157 6.76 12.58 -42.12
N GLY A 158 5.92 13.56 -41.79
CA GLY A 158 4.65 13.79 -42.49
C GLY A 158 4.83 14.43 -43.86
N TYR A 159 3.89 14.18 -44.76
CA TYR A 159 3.83 14.81 -46.07
C TYR A 159 2.42 15.28 -46.41
N CYS A 160 2.34 16.33 -47.22
CA CYS A 160 1.08 16.85 -47.70
C CYS A 160 0.60 16.04 -48.91
N SER A 161 -0.71 15.84 -49.05
CA SER A 161 -1.32 15.18 -50.22
C SER A 161 -0.87 15.82 -51.55
N LYS A 162 -0.54 17.12 -51.56
CA LYS A 162 0.17 17.79 -52.66
C LYS A 162 1.60 18.14 -52.27
N ALA A 163 2.57 17.60 -53.02
CA ALA A 163 4.01 17.74 -52.78
C ALA A 163 4.55 19.18 -52.82
N ILE A 164 3.78 20.13 -53.36
CA ILE A 164 4.17 21.54 -53.51
C ILE A 164 4.23 22.27 -52.16
N VAL A 165 3.46 21.81 -51.17
CA VAL A 165 3.36 22.48 -49.87
C VAL A 165 4.14 21.72 -48.81
N ARG A 166 5.18 22.36 -48.27
CA ARG A 166 5.96 21.81 -47.15
C ARG A 166 5.42 22.33 -45.83
N GLY A 167 5.29 21.41 -44.87
CA GLY A 167 4.88 21.71 -43.49
C GLY A 167 3.38 21.58 -43.24
N ARG A 168 3.06 21.01 -42.08
CA ARG A 168 1.70 20.68 -41.63
C ARG A 168 0.74 21.87 -41.69
N LYS A 169 1.12 23.01 -41.07
CA LYS A 169 0.26 24.19 -40.97
C LYS A 169 -0.14 24.71 -42.35
N GLN A 170 0.83 24.87 -43.25
CA GLN A 170 0.59 25.38 -44.61
C GLN A 170 -0.25 24.42 -45.44
N CYS A 171 -0.06 23.10 -45.28
CA CYS A 171 -0.84 22.07 -45.97
C CYS A 171 -2.33 22.14 -45.56
N VAL A 172 -2.60 22.18 -44.26
CA VAL A 172 -3.97 22.22 -43.72
C VAL A 172 -4.67 23.54 -44.02
N THR A 173 -3.97 24.68 -43.92
CA THR A 173 -4.53 26.00 -44.27
C THR A 173 -4.94 26.09 -45.74
N LYS A 174 -4.23 25.39 -46.64
CA LYS A 174 -4.58 25.31 -48.06
C LYS A 174 -5.67 24.26 -48.37
N GLY A 175 -6.25 23.64 -47.34
CA GLY A 175 -7.32 22.64 -47.47
C GLY A 175 -6.84 21.25 -47.90
N PHE A 176 -5.54 20.97 -47.84
CA PHE A 176 -5.00 19.66 -48.18
C PHE A 176 -4.90 18.76 -46.95
N SER A 177 -4.98 17.44 -47.16
CA SER A 177 -4.78 16.45 -46.10
C SER A 177 -3.29 16.23 -45.84
N TRP A 178 -2.91 16.19 -44.55
CA TRP A 178 -1.57 15.86 -44.09
C TRP A 178 -1.54 14.39 -43.67
N ASN A 179 -0.72 13.60 -44.36
CA ASN A 179 -0.52 12.19 -44.04
C ASN A 179 0.78 12.04 -43.26
N SER A 180 0.68 11.52 -42.04
CA SER A 180 1.82 11.34 -41.15
C SER A 180 1.58 10.16 -40.23
N PHE A 181 2.66 9.48 -39.85
CA PHE A 181 2.61 8.51 -38.77
C PHE A 181 2.58 9.26 -37.43
N SER A 182 1.44 9.27 -36.74
CA SER A 182 1.28 9.97 -35.46
C SER A 182 1.27 8.98 -34.31
N VAL A 183 2.38 8.89 -33.57
CA VAL A 183 2.48 8.03 -32.38
C VAL A 183 1.40 8.44 -31.37
N SER A 184 0.60 7.49 -30.90
CA SER A 184 -0.54 7.79 -30.03
C SER A 184 -0.09 8.27 -28.64
N GLY A 185 -0.05 9.59 -28.46
CA GLY A 185 0.35 10.21 -27.18
C GLY A 185 -0.58 9.84 -26.02
N HIS A 186 -1.88 9.64 -26.28
CA HIS A 186 -2.85 9.20 -25.28
C HIS A 186 -2.60 7.76 -24.83
N CYS A 187 -2.31 6.84 -25.75
CA CYS A 187 -1.93 5.47 -25.41
C CYS A 187 -0.66 5.45 -24.55
N PHE A 188 0.37 6.19 -24.98
CA PHE A 188 1.64 6.30 -24.26
C PHE A 188 1.43 6.82 -22.82
N ILE A 189 0.73 7.95 -22.64
CA ILE A 189 0.61 8.58 -21.33
C ILE A 189 -0.21 7.75 -20.35
N LEU A 190 -1.28 7.08 -20.81
CA LEU A 190 -2.14 6.27 -19.96
C LEU A 190 -1.40 5.04 -19.42
N ILE A 191 -0.63 4.35 -20.28
CA ILE A 191 0.22 3.23 -19.86
C ILE A 191 1.32 3.73 -18.91
N TYR A 192 2.03 4.80 -19.30
CA TYR A 192 3.14 5.33 -18.52
C TYR A 192 2.72 5.79 -17.11
N CYS A 193 1.63 6.56 -17.00
CA CYS A 193 1.08 7.00 -15.71
C CYS A 193 0.69 5.80 -14.84
N THR A 194 0.05 4.78 -15.41
CA THR A 194 -0.40 3.64 -14.61
C THR A 194 0.76 2.80 -14.09
N LEU A 195 1.80 2.60 -14.89
CA LEU A 195 3.01 1.90 -14.45
C LEU A 195 3.74 2.66 -13.35
N ILE A 196 3.85 3.99 -13.44
CA ILE A 196 4.41 4.83 -12.37
C ILE A 196 3.58 4.70 -11.09
N ILE A 197 2.26 4.81 -11.19
CA ILE A 197 1.36 4.68 -10.02
C ILE A 197 1.58 3.33 -9.34
N CYS A 198 1.63 2.23 -10.09
CA CYS A 198 1.85 0.89 -9.54
C CYS A 198 3.24 0.75 -8.86
N GLU A 199 4.30 1.32 -9.43
CA GLU A 199 5.64 1.28 -8.84
C GLU A 199 5.74 2.12 -7.55
N GLU A 200 5.24 3.35 -7.57
CA GLU A 200 5.28 4.24 -6.39
C GLU A 200 4.40 3.71 -5.26
N ALA A 201 3.25 3.10 -5.59
CA ALA A 201 2.34 2.47 -4.64
C ALA A 201 2.99 1.36 -3.81
N LYS A 202 4.07 0.73 -4.30
CA LYS A 202 4.80 -0.31 -3.55
C LYS A 202 5.31 0.20 -2.21
N ALA A 203 5.59 1.50 -2.05
CA ALA A 203 6.00 2.09 -0.78
C ALA A 203 4.97 1.92 0.37
N LEU A 204 3.74 1.48 0.09
CA LEU A 204 2.74 1.18 1.13
C LEU A 204 2.69 -0.32 1.53
N VAL A 205 3.48 -1.18 0.89
CA VAL A 205 3.55 -2.61 1.25
C VAL A 205 4.13 -2.73 2.65
N CYS A 206 3.45 -3.49 3.52
CA CYS A 206 3.79 -3.62 4.94
C CYS A 206 3.81 -2.31 5.74
N TRP A 207 3.15 -1.23 5.27
CA TRP A 207 3.10 0.05 5.99
C TRP A 207 2.60 -0.05 7.43
N GLU A 208 1.64 -0.94 7.69
CA GLU A 208 1.08 -1.14 9.03
C GLU A 208 2.11 -1.71 10.02
N ALA A 209 3.14 -2.41 9.54
CA ALA A 209 4.20 -2.95 10.39
C ALA A 209 5.04 -1.85 11.06
N ILE A 210 5.11 -0.65 10.47
CA ILE A 210 5.84 0.49 11.04
C ILE A 210 5.32 0.81 12.45
N LYS A 211 3.99 0.74 12.66
CA LYS A 211 3.36 1.00 13.96
C LYS A 211 3.79 -0.03 15.01
N ASP A 212 3.87 -1.30 14.62
CA ASP A 212 4.31 -2.37 15.51
C ASP A 212 5.79 -2.25 15.84
N HIS A 213 6.63 -1.88 14.87
CA HIS A 213 8.06 -1.66 15.11
C HIS A 213 8.31 -0.47 16.03
N LEU A 214 7.61 0.64 15.82
CA LEU A 214 7.71 1.83 16.65
C LEU A 214 7.32 1.55 18.11
N ARG A 215 6.20 0.86 18.32
CA ARG A 215 5.75 0.48 19.67
C ARG A 215 6.73 -0.46 20.37
N ASN A 216 7.28 -1.44 19.64
CA ASN A 216 8.24 -2.39 20.21
C ASN A 216 9.56 -1.71 20.58
N GLU A 217 10.01 -0.76 19.75
CA GLU A 217 11.23 -0.01 19.98
C GLU A 217 11.10 0.96 21.16
N GLU A 218 9.99 1.68 21.27
CA GLU A 218 9.70 2.54 22.42
C GLU A 218 9.65 1.74 23.73
N HIS A 219 9.08 0.53 23.70
CA HIS A 219 9.11 -0.38 24.85
C HIS A 219 10.53 -0.85 25.17
N ASN A 220 11.34 -1.18 24.17
CA ASN A 220 12.72 -1.64 24.37
C ASN A 220 13.60 -0.56 25.02
N ARG A 221 13.46 0.70 24.59
CA ARG A 221 14.22 1.83 25.17
C ARG A 221 13.83 2.16 26.61
N ASN A 222 12.58 1.87 26.97
CA ASN A 222 12.05 2.11 28.32
C ASN A 222 12.19 0.90 29.26
N SER A 223 12.59 -0.27 28.75
CA SER A 223 12.70 -1.50 29.54
C SER A 223 14.16 -1.75 29.93
N GLU A 224 14.39 -2.23 31.16
CA GLU A 224 15.72 -2.62 31.63
C GLU A 224 16.19 -3.97 31.02
N GLU A 225 15.26 -4.74 30.44
CA GLU A 225 15.55 -6.01 29.76
C GLU A 225 16.03 -5.78 28.32
N VAL A 226 17.03 -6.56 27.89
CA VAL A 226 17.50 -6.58 26.49
C VAL A 226 16.38 -7.11 25.60
N GLY A 227 15.63 -6.20 24.96
CA GLY A 227 14.54 -6.57 24.08
C GLY A 227 15.01 -7.04 22.70
N THR A 228 14.05 -7.49 21.91
CA THR A 228 14.27 -7.96 20.55
C THR A 228 14.70 -6.82 19.63
N LYS A 229 15.82 -6.98 18.91
CA LYS A 229 16.30 -6.02 17.90
C LYS A 229 15.18 -5.65 16.91
N THR A 230 14.94 -4.35 16.74
CA THR A 230 13.98 -3.84 15.76
C THR A 230 14.72 -3.19 14.58
N PRO A 231 14.08 -3.02 13.42
CA PRO A 231 14.65 -2.25 12.31
C PRO A 231 14.91 -0.77 12.64
N LEU A 232 14.40 -0.26 13.78
CA LEU A 232 14.56 1.12 14.23
C LEU A 232 15.65 1.32 15.30
N ASP A 233 16.34 0.25 15.71
CA ASP A 233 17.41 0.27 16.71
C ASP A 233 18.55 1.25 16.35
N LEU A 234 18.78 1.46 15.05
CA LEU A 234 19.81 2.38 14.54
C LEU A 234 19.43 3.87 14.58
N LEU A 235 18.18 4.22 14.91
CA LEU A 235 17.69 5.61 14.89
C LEU A 235 17.94 6.31 16.23
N SER A 236 18.28 7.59 16.20
CA SER A 236 18.33 8.41 17.42
C SER A 236 16.94 8.63 18.03
N ASP A 237 16.85 8.98 19.31
CA ASP A 237 15.58 9.26 19.99
C ASP A 237 14.78 10.38 19.30
N GLU A 238 15.48 11.42 18.83
CA GLU A 238 14.86 12.52 18.07
C GLU A 238 14.24 12.03 16.76
N GLN A 239 14.96 11.17 16.02
CA GLN A 239 14.45 10.60 14.77
C GLN A 239 13.29 9.64 14.99
N LEU A 240 13.30 8.88 16.08
CA LEU A 240 12.21 7.99 16.45
C LEU A 240 10.95 8.81 16.81
N ALA A 241 11.08 9.83 17.65
CA ALA A 241 9.99 10.73 18.02
C ALA A 241 9.40 11.44 16.78
N PHE A 242 10.27 11.94 15.90
CA PHE A 242 9.85 12.52 14.62
C PHE A 242 9.07 11.52 13.77
N THR A 243 9.58 10.28 13.64
CA THR A 243 8.93 9.24 12.83
C THR A 243 7.56 8.87 13.41
N SER A 244 7.45 8.77 14.74
CA SER A 244 6.17 8.55 15.45
C SER A 244 5.14 9.62 15.11
N GLU A 245 5.49 10.88 15.35
CA GLU A 245 4.60 12.02 15.13
C GLU A 245 4.15 12.09 13.65
N LYS A 246 5.10 11.96 12.72
CA LYS A 246 4.81 12.01 11.28
C LYS A 246 3.99 10.81 10.82
N TYR A 247 4.25 9.62 11.34
CA TYR A 247 3.49 8.42 10.99
C TYR A 247 2.02 8.59 11.37
N GLU A 248 1.72 9.01 12.61
CA GLU A 248 0.34 9.20 13.07
C GLU A 248 -0.38 10.29 12.27
N LYS A 249 0.32 11.40 12.00
CA LYS A 249 -0.22 12.54 11.26
C LYS A 249 -0.46 12.24 9.78
N TYR A 250 0.49 11.60 9.09
CA TYR A 250 0.45 11.42 7.63
C TYR A 250 -0.22 10.13 7.17
N THR A 251 -0.24 9.06 7.97
CA THR A 251 -0.90 7.80 7.58
C THR A 251 -2.35 7.95 7.06
N PRO A 252 -3.26 8.75 7.68
CA PRO A 252 -4.60 8.92 7.12
C PRO A 252 -4.58 9.55 5.72
N PHE A 253 -3.76 10.58 5.50
CA PHE A 253 -3.62 11.25 4.20
C PHE A 253 -2.96 10.36 3.15
N ILE A 254 -1.93 9.59 3.53
CA ILE A 254 -1.27 8.61 2.66
C ILE A 254 -2.28 7.56 2.19
N ARG A 255 -3.15 7.08 3.08
CA ARG A 255 -4.19 6.11 2.74
C ARG A 255 -5.25 6.70 1.81
N VAL A 256 -5.69 7.94 2.03
CA VAL A 256 -6.61 8.63 1.10
C VAL A 256 -5.95 8.82 -0.27
N ALA A 257 -4.68 9.25 -0.30
CA ALA A 257 -3.92 9.40 -1.54
C ALA A 257 -3.78 8.06 -2.27
N PHE A 258 -3.54 6.95 -1.56
CA PHE A 258 -3.47 5.60 -2.13
C PHE A 258 -4.80 5.16 -2.76
N ILE A 259 -5.92 5.44 -2.10
CA ILE A 259 -7.26 5.18 -2.67
C ILE A 259 -7.44 6.03 -3.93
N GLY A 260 -7.10 7.32 -3.89
CA GLY A 260 -7.15 8.19 -5.05
C GLY A 260 -6.29 7.68 -6.21
N MET A 261 -5.06 7.25 -5.94
CA MET A 261 -4.16 6.66 -6.93
C MET A 261 -4.76 5.41 -7.57
N THR A 262 -5.48 4.60 -6.78
CA THR A 262 -6.20 3.42 -7.28
C THR A 262 -7.32 3.83 -8.24
N CYS A 263 -8.16 4.78 -7.84
CA CYS A 263 -9.24 5.30 -8.69
C CYS A 263 -8.69 5.88 -10.00
N LEU A 264 -7.56 6.60 -9.91
CA LEU A 264 -6.90 7.20 -11.07
C LEU A 264 -6.32 6.13 -12.01
N ALA A 265 -5.67 5.10 -11.47
CA ALA A 265 -5.19 3.96 -12.26
C ALA A 265 -6.32 3.22 -12.98
N LEU A 266 -7.45 2.98 -12.30
CA LEU A 266 -8.64 2.38 -12.93
C LEU A 266 -9.22 3.26 -14.03
N LEU A 267 -9.26 4.58 -13.81
CA LEU A 267 -9.69 5.52 -14.82
C LEU A 267 -8.77 5.45 -16.05
N TRP A 268 -7.46 5.36 -15.85
CA TRP A 268 -6.50 5.18 -16.95
C TRP A 268 -6.68 3.85 -17.68
N ASP A 269 -6.95 2.76 -16.98
CA ASP A 269 -7.23 1.45 -17.60
C ASP A 269 -8.49 1.52 -18.49
N VAL A 270 -9.56 2.16 -18.02
CA VAL A 270 -10.80 2.37 -18.80
C VAL A 270 -10.56 3.28 -20.01
N MET A 271 -9.83 4.39 -19.82
CA MET A 271 -9.53 5.30 -20.92
C MET A 271 -8.55 4.70 -21.94
N LEU A 272 -7.66 3.80 -21.51
CA LEU A 272 -6.79 3.05 -22.41
C LEU A 272 -7.61 2.10 -23.27
N MET A 273 -8.56 1.36 -22.68
CA MET A 273 -9.50 0.53 -23.43
C MET A 273 -10.28 1.36 -24.46
N ALA A 274 -10.82 2.51 -24.07
CA ALA A 274 -11.51 3.41 -25.00
C ALA A 274 -10.59 3.91 -26.13
N THR A 275 -9.32 4.22 -25.82
CA THR A 275 -8.30 4.64 -26.80
C THR A 275 -8.01 3.54 -27.81
N VAL A 276 -7.86 2.29 -27.33
CA VAL A 276 -7.62 1.11 -28.15
C VAL A 276 -8.78 0.85 -29.12
N LEU A 277 -10.03 1.03 -28.66
CA LEU A 277 -11.21 0.70 -29.47
C LEU A 277 -11.62 1.80 -30.48
N TYR A 278 -11.44 3.09 -30.17
CA TYR A 278 -12.09 4.17 -30.94
C TYR A 278 -11.15 5.14 -31.67
N PHE A 279 -9.86 5.19 -31.32
CA PHE A 279 -8.97 6.27 -31.78
C PHE A 279 -7.66 5.72 -32.32
N HIS A 280 -7.03 6.34 -33.32
CA HIS A 280 -5.73 5.94 -33.90
C HIS A 280 -5.69 4.58 -34.60
N SER A 281 -4.69 4.42 -35.47
CA SER A 281 -4.41 3.15 -36.15
C SER A 281 -3.67 2.18 -35.21
N THR A 282 -3.82 0.87 -35.42
CA THR A 282 -3.13 -0.17 -34.65
C THR A 282 -1.60 0.04 -34.51
N PRO A 283 -0.84 0.35 -35.59
CA PRO A 283 0.61 0.55 -35.50
C PRO A 283 1.02 1.75 -34.63
N GLU A 284 0.24 2.83 -34.67
CA GLU A 284 0.49 4.06 -33.89
C GLU A 284 0.36 3.82 -32.39
N LYS A 285 -0.63 3.02 -31.98
CA LYS A 285 -0.87 2.63 -30.59
C LYS A 285 0.20 1.67 -30.08
N PHE A 286 0.58 0.71 -30.92
CA PHE A 286 1.54 -0.32 -30.55
C PHE A 286 2.94 0.28 -30.30
N VAL A 287 3.41 1.17 -31.19
CA VAL A 287 4.67 1.90 -31.00
C VAL A 287 4.63 2.75 -29.72
N ALA A 288 3.52 3.45 -29.47
CA ALA A 288 3.34 4.23 -28.24
C ALA A 288 3.42 3.36 -26.97
N SER A 289 2.81 2.17 -27.00
CA SER A 289 2.86 1.21 -25.89
C SER A 289 4.28 0.70 -25.64
N ILE A 290 5.03 0.34 -26.68
CA ILE A 290 6.42 -0.11 -26.55
C ILE A 290 7.27 0.99 -25.92
N ILE A 291 7.14 2.23 -26.40
CA ILE A 291 7.93 3.35 -25.86
C ILE A 291 7.61 3.59 -24.38
N ALA A 292 6.34 3.52 -23.98
CA ALA A 292 5.94 3.64 -22.57
C ALA A 292 6.58 2.55 -21.70
N VAL A 293 6.56 1.30 -22.15
CA VAL A 293 7.14 0.14 -21.44
C VAL A 293 8.66 0.27 -21.36
N CYS A 294 9.33 0.60 -22.46
CA CYS A 294 10.78 0.82 -22.49
C CYS A 294 11.19 1.93 -21.54
N LEU A 295 10.44 3.03 -21.49
CA LEU A 295 10.72 4.15 -20.61
C LEU A 295 10.54 3.79 -19.13
N TRP A 296 9.46 3.08 -18.80
CA TRP A 296 9.25 2.55 -17.45
C TRP A 296 10.36 1.56 -17.05
N PHE A 297 10.74 0.66 -17.95
CA PHE A 297 11.81 -0.31 -17.70
C PHE A 297 13.15 0.41 -17.46
N PHE A 298 13.49 1.36 -18.32
CA PHE A 298 14.71 2.16 -18.19
C PHE A 298 14.77 2.90 -16.83
N THR A 299 13.66 3.49 -16.40
CA THR A 299 13.61 4.24 -15.14
C THR A 299 13.61 3.31 -13.92
N TYR A 300 12.62 2.42 -13.79
CA TYR A 300 12.41 1.62 -12.58
C TYR A 300 13.23 0.34 -12.49
N ARG A 301 13.69 -0.24 -13.61
CA ARG A 301 14.45 -1.49 -13.61
C ARG A 301 15.94 -1.30 -13.84
N PHE A 302 16.33 -0.21 -14.50
CA PHE A 302 17.74 0.10 -14.74
C PHE A 302 18.23 1.27 -13.88
N LEU A 303 17.64 2.46 -14.04
CA LEU A 303 18.16 3.69 -13.43
C LEU A 303 18.07 3.69 -11.89
N TYR A 304 16.92 3.36 -11.32
CA TYR A 304 16.73 3.36 -9.86
C TYR A 304 17.35 2.14 -9.17
N VAL A 305 17.36 0.97 -9.83
CA VAL A 305 17.99 -0.26 -9.30
C VAL A 305 19.50 -0.08 -9.19
N ASN A 306 20.14 0.48 -10.22
CA ASN A 306 21.57 0.72 -10.22
C ASN A 306 21.98 1.97 -9.41
N ARG A 307 21.03 2.61 -8.71
CA ARG A 307 21.24 3.85 -7.93
C ARG A 307 21.96 4.94 -8.73
N ILE A 308 21.72 5.00 -10.05
CA ILE A 308 22.29 6.02 -10.92
C ILE A 308 21.76 7.38 -10.46
N LEU A 309 22.63 8.40 -10.40
CA LEU A 309 22.35 9.71 -9.80
C LEU A 309 22.01 9.65 -8.29
N GLY A 310 22.38 8.56 -7.61
CA GLY A 310 22.16 8.39 -6.16
C GLY A 310 20.68 8.24 -5.77
N LEU A 311 19.82 7.88 -6.71
CA LEU A 311 18.39 7.70 -6.54
C LEU A 311 18.05 6.39 -5.81
N LEU A 312 16.96 6.41 -5.04
CA LEU A 312 16.49 5.28 -4.26
C LEU A 312 15.23 4.67 -4.89
N LEU A 313 14.99 3.39 -4.61
CA LEU A 313 13.73 2.74 -4.96
C LEU A 313 12.57 3.28 -4.10
N PRO A 314 11.30 3.16 -4.56
CA PRO A 314 10.14 3.44 -3.71
C PRO A 314 10.18 2.59 -2.42
N GLY A 315 9.98 3.24 -1.28
CA GLY A 315 9.95 2.57 0.02
C GLY A 315 11.31 2.33 0.69
N GLU A 316 12.44 2.61 0.04
CA GLU A 316 13.75 2.59 0.71
C GLU A 316 13.95 3.84 1.57
N GLY A 317 14.31 3.66 2.84
CA GLY A 317 14.36 4.73 3.84
C GLY A 317 15.58 4.71 4.76
N SER A 318 15.41 5.27 5.95
CA SER A 318 16.38 5.21 7.04
C SER A 318 16.26 3.92 7.86
N PHE A 319 15.11 3.27 7.80
CA PHE A 319 14.89 1.94 8.35
C PHE A 319 14.14 1.08 7.32
N ARG A 320 14.28 -0.23 7.45
CA ARG A 320 13.59 -1.21 6.60
C ARG A 320 12.33 -1.70 7.30
N TYR A 321 11.17 -1.26 6.82
CA TYR A 321 9.85 -1.75 7.29
C TYR A 321 9.26 -2.84 6.39
N MET A 322 9.79 -3.01 5.18
CA MET A 322 9.44 -4.12 4.29
C MET A 322 10.30 -5.35 4.61
N ASN A 323 9.73 -6.29 5.34
CA ASN A 323 10.28 -7.64 5.41
C ASN A 323 9.61 -8.55 4.38
N PRO A 324 10.36 -9.28 3.54
CA PRO A 324 9.80 -10.25 2.59
C PRO A 324 9.05 -11.39 3.30
N ASP A 325 9.42 -11.74 4.54
CA ASP A 325 8.86 -12.90 5.27
C ASP A 325 7.70 -12.54 6.23
N GLN A 326 7.52 -11.25 6.53
CA GLN A 326 6.53 -10.76 7.51
C GLN A 326 5.04 -10.82 7.10
N PRO A 327 4.63 -10.74 5.81
CA PRO A 327 3.21 -10.88 5.46
C PRO A 327 2.67 -12.29 5.77
N LEU A 328 3.52 -13.32 5.75
CA LEU A 328 3.15 -14.69 6.12
C LEU A 328 3.15 -14.89 7.63
N GLU A 329 4.11 -14.33 8.35
CA GLU A 329 4.21 -14.38 9.82
C GLU A 329 3.01 -13.72 10.50
N THR A 330 2.62 -12.51 10.10
CA THR A 330 1.46 -11.81 10.70
C THR A 330 0.14 -12.52 10.43
N LEU A 331 -0.03 -13.15 9.26
CA LEU A 331 -1.19 -14.01 8.98
C LEU A 331 -1.14 -15.35 9.73
N LYS A 332 0.05 -15.92 9.94
CA LYS A 332 0.25 -17.14 10.74
C LYS A 332 0.03 -16.90 12.22
N ILE A 333 0.51 -15.80 12.78
CA ILE A 333 0.28 -15.39 14.18
C ILE A 333 -1.20 -15.08 14.43
N ARG A 334 -1.87 -14.44 13.46
CA ARG A 334 -3.32 -14.15 13.54
C ARG A 334 -4.20 -15.39 13.35
N ARG A 335 -3.71 -16.43 12.65
CA ARG A 335 -4.36 -17.74 12.55
C ARG A 335 -4.03 -18.63 13.74
N SER A 336 -2.81 -18.56 14.29
CA SER A 336 -2.38 -19.38 15.42
C SER A 336 -3.04 -18.94 16.72
N SER A 337 -3.37 -17.66 16.90
CA SER A 337 -4.22 -17.21 18.01
C SER A 337 -5.66 -17.73 17.97
N PHE A 338 -6.13 -18.21 16.80
CA PHE A 338 -7.44 -18.86 16.64
C PHE A 338 -7.36 -20.40 16.60
N LEU A 339 -6.18 -20.97 16.29
CA LEU A 339 -6.00 -22.41 16.04
C LEU A 339 -5.03 -23.13 17.00
N VAL A 340 -4.26 -22.43 17.85
CA VAL A 340 -3.34 -23.03 18.85
C VAL A 340 -4.09 -23.48 20.12
N ALA A 341 -5.39 -23.76 20.01
CA ALA A 341 -6.12 -24.55 21.00
C ALA A 341 -5.91 -26.08 20.82
N LYS A 342 -5.18 -26.53 19.80
CA LYS A 342 -4.94 -27.96 19.59
C LYS A 342 -3.51 -28.26 19.13
N THR A 343 -2.93 -29.24 19.82
CA THR A 343 -1.78 -30.10 19.48
C THR A 343 -0.36 -29.74 19.98
N GLY A 344 -0.02 -30.38 21.11
CA GLY A 344 1.33 -30.83 21.52
C GLY A 344 1.99 -29.98 22.61
N SER A 345 2.29 -30.42 23.83
CA SER A 345 2.19 -31.70 24.56
C SER A 345 2.07 -31.33 26.06
N ASN A 346 1.23 -32.04 26.83
CA ASN A 346 1.07 -31.96 28.29
C ASN A 346 0.75 -30.60 28.93
N LYS A 347 -0.30 -29.90 28.46
CA LYS A 347 -0.98 -28.88 29.26
C LYS A 347 -2.48 -29.14 29.28
N VAL A 348 -3.01 -29.32 30.49
CA VAL A 348 -4.45 -29.43 30.77
C VAL A 348 -5.14 -28.23 30.15
N ALA A 349 -6.26 -28.46 29.46
CA ALA A 349 -7.04 -27.39 28.84
C ALA A 349 -7.49 -26.38 29.92
N THR A 350 -7.05 -25.13 29.77
CA THR A 350 -7.39 -24.03 30.67
C THR A 350 -8.31 -23.05 29.97
N PHE A 351 -9.35 -22.58 30.66
CA PHE A 351 -10.18 -21.45 30.24
C PHE A 351 -9.93 -20.30 31.20
N MET A 352 -9.49 -19.15 30.67
CA MET A 352 -9.04 -17.99 31.47
C MET A 352 -8.00 -18.34 32.55
N GLY A 353 -7.08 -19.26 32.26
CA GLY A 353 -6.03 -19.66 33.19
C GLY A 353 -6.46 -20.65 34.28
N MET A 354 -7.74 -21.03 34.37
CA MET A 354 -8.21 -22.09 35.27
C MET A 354 -8.33 -23.43 34.53
N PRO A 355 -7.83 -24.55 35.10
CA PRO A 355 -7.97 -25.86 34.48
C PRO A 355 -9.45 -26.29 34.47
N LEU A 356 -9.93 -26.71 33.30
CA LEU A 356 -11.34 -27.05 33.07
C LEU A 356 -11.81 -28.35 33.74
N ASN A 357 -10.92 -29.06 34.44
CA ASN A 357 -11.27 -30.26 35.17
C ASN A 357 -10.53 -30.26 36.53
N PRO A 358 -11.20 -29.99 37.67
CA PRO A 358 -10.60 -30.27 38.96
C PRO A 358 -10.48 -31.78 39.07
N GLN A 359 -9.25 -32.30 39.15
CA GLN A 359 -9.02 -33.69 39.50
C GLN A 359 -9.74 -33.96 40.83
N ARG A 360 -10.80 -34.76 40.76
CA ARG A 360 -11.50 -35.28 41.92
C ARG A 360 -10.53 -36.27 42.57
N ASN A 361 -9.84 -35.83 43.62
CA ASN A 361 -9.06 -36.73 44.47
C ASN A 361 -10.00 -37.81 45.00
N TYR A 362 -9.93 -39.03 44.46
CA TYR A 362 -10.42 -40.20 45.16
C TYR A 362 -9.32 -40.60 46.15
N SER A 363 -9.56 -40.29 47.41
CA SER A 363 -8.92 -40.94 48.56
C SER A 363 -9.23 -42.42 48.50
N SER A 364 -8.21 -43.24 48.23
CA SER A 364 -8.26 -44.68 48.45
C SER A 364 -8.05 -44.97 49.94
N GLU A 365 -9.14 -44.96 50.70
CA GLU A 365 -9.29 -45.73 51.94
C GLU A 365 -10.28 -46.88 51.68
N ASP A 366 -10.05 -47.99 52.38
CA ASP A 366 -10.85 -49.21 52.47
C ASP A 366 -10.61 -50.34 51.44
N SER A 367 -9.70 -51.25 51.83
CA SER A 367 -9.96 -52.69 51.69
C SER A 367 -9.22 -53.49 52.78
N ASN A 368 -9.89 -53.69 53.91
CA ASN A 368 -9.64 -54.80 54.82
C ASN A 368 -10.97 -55.56 54.95
N PHE A 369 -11.09 -56.76 54.36
CA PHE A 369 -11.42 -58.01 55.08
C PHE A 369 -11.65 -59.21 54.13
N ALA A 370 -11.21 -60.38 54.63
CA ALA A 370 -11.53 -61.76 54.24
C ALA A 370 -10.81 -62.32 52.99
N ASN A 371 -10.28 -63.55 52.95
CA ASN A 371 -10.17 -64.64 53.93
C ASN A 371 -9.18 -65.69 53.38
N ASN A 372 -8.52 -66.42 54.29
CA ASN A 372 -8.02 -67.80 54.21
C ASN A 372 -7.81 -68.47 52.84
N ASN A 373 -6.55 -68.78 52.53
CA ASN A 373 -6.02 -70.16 52.52
C ASN A 373 -4.49 -70.17 52.45
#